data_AF-A0A497JZQ3-F1
#
_entry.id   AF-A0A497JZQ3-F1
#
_cell.length_a   1.000
_cell.length_b   1.000
_cell.length_c   1.000
_cell.angle_alpha   90.00
_cell.angle_beta   90.00
_cell.angle_gamma   90.00
#
_symmetry.space_group_name_H-M   'P 1'
#
loop_
_entity.id
_entity.type
_entity.pdbx_description
1 polymer ?
#
loop_
_entity_poly.entity_id
_entity_poly.type
_entity_poly.pdbx_seq_one_letter_code
_entity_poly.pdbx_strand_id
1 'polypeptide(L)' 'MPRIEGDTKGELLCTRVTSAIKEAVIHESQIEGLTPSEWLRNLIVKELKARGALQSVYRFPSIDRSKH' A
#
# COMPACT_ATOMS: atom_id res chain seq x y z
N MET A 1 22.65 0.42 5.56
CA MET A 1 21.52 -0.51 5.38
C MET A 1 21.26 -0.68 3.89
N PRO A 2 20.94 -1.89 3.40
CA PRO A 2 20.60 -2.07 1.99
C PRO A 2 19.30 -1.32 1.69
N ARG A 3 19.35 -0.40 0.73
CA ARG A 3 18.15 0.25 0.18
C ARG A 3 17.49 -0.78 -0.71
N ILE A 4 16.39 -1.36 -0.25
CA ILE A 4 15.51 -2.13 -1.12
C ILE A 4 14.93 -1.11 -2.09
N GLU A 5 15.37 -1.14 -3.35
CA GLU A 5 14.73 -0.42 -4.45
C GLU A 5 13.35 -1.05 -4.67
N GLY A 6 12.40 -0.71 -3.81
CA GLY A 6 10.99 -0.88 -4.12
C GLY A 6 10.61 0.25 -5.06
N ASP A 7 9.96 -0.08 -6.18
CA ASP A 7 9.32 0.90 -7.05
C ASP A 7 8.62 1.96 -6.18
N THR A 8 8.92 3.23 -6.46
CA THR A 8 8.29 4.33 -5.74
C THR A 8 6.79 4.19 -5.93
N LYS A 9 6.01 4.24 -4.84
CA LYS A 9 4.56 4.07 -4.85
C LYS A 9 3.90 5.28 -5.53
N GLY A 10 4.00 5.36 -6.86
CA GLY A 10 3.58 6.51 -7.67
C GLY A 10 2.19 6.35 -8.30
N GLU A 11 1.66 5.12 -8.33
CA GLU A 11 0.35 4.84 -8.92
C GLU A 11 -0.80 5.28 -8.01
N LEU A 12 -1.81 5.94 -8.59
CA LEU A 12 -2.97 6.47 -7.87
C LEU A 12 -4.25 5.68 -8.19
N LEU A 13 -5.01 5.36 -7.13
CA LEU A 13 -6.37 4.85 -7.23
C LEU A 13 -7.32 5.87 -6.60
N CYS A 14 -8.39 6.23 -7.33
CA CYS A 14 -9.40 7.18 -6.86
C CYS A 14 -10.80 6.66 -7.17
N THR A 15 -11.69 6.74 -6.18
CA THR A 15 -13.09 6.30 -6.30
C THR A 15 -14.00 7.33 -5.67
N ARG A 16 -15.16 7.61 -6.29
CA ARG A 16 -16.20 8.46 -5.68
C ARG A 16 -16.90 7.68 -4.58
N VAL A 17 -17.09 8.32 -3.44
CA VAL A 17 -17.79 7.76 -2.28
C VAL A 17 -18.80 8.79 -1.76
N THR A 18 -19.80 8.32 -1.01
CA THR A 18 -20.69 9.23 -0.28
C THR A 18 -19.95 9.90 0.89
N SER A 19 -20.48 11.02 1.39
CA SER A 19 -19.88 11.71 2.54
C SER A 19 -19.76 10.80 3.77
N ALA A 20 -20.76 9.96 4.04
CA ALA A 20 -20.72 9.02 5.17
C ALA A 20 -19.53 8.05 5.08
N ILE A 21 -19.24 7.53 3.90
CA ILE A 21 -18.09 6.64 3.68
C ILE A 21 -16.78 7.41 3.87
N LYS A 22 -16.70 8.64 3.35
CA LYS A 22 -15.51 9.49 3.53
C LYS A 22 -15.19 9.73 5.01
N GLU A 23 -16.19 10.11 5.80
CA GLU A 23 -16.02 10.37 7.23
C GLU A 23 -15.60 9.11 7.99
N ALA A 24 -16.20 7.96 7.68
CA ALA A 24 -15.81 6.68 8.27
C ALA A 24 -14.33 6.35 7.99
N VAL A 25 -13.87 6.51 6.74
CA VAL A 25 -12.45 6.28 6.38
C VAL A 25 -11.52 7.21 7.17
N ILE A 26 -11.89 8.49 7.32
CA ILE A 26 -11.09 9.45 8.10
C ILE A 26 -11.01 9.00 9.56
N HIS A 27 -12.15 8.65 10.17
CA HIS A 27 -12.20 8.23 11.56
C HIS A 27 -11.36 6.97 11.83
N GLU A 28 -11.56 5.91 11.03
CA GLU A 28 -10.80 4.65 11.19
C GLU A 28 -9.30 4.87 10.99
N SER A 29 -8.90 5.70 10.01
CA SER A 29 -7.49 6.02 9.82
C SER A 29 -6.87 6.71 11.04
N GLN A 30 -7.61 7.60 11.71
CA GLN A 30 -7.15 8.29 12.92
C GLN A 30 -7.04 7.35 14.12
N ILE A 31 -7.98 6.42 14.29
CA ILE A 31 -7.93 5.40 15.35
C ILE A 31 -6.63 4.58 15.25
N GLU A 32 -6.23 4.23 14.03
CA GLU A 32 -5.00 3.47 13.78
C GLU A 32 -3.73 4.35 13.72
N GLY A 33 -3.85 5.68 13.86
CA GLY A 33 -2.72 6.60 13.76
C GLY A 33 -2.11 6.70 12.36
N LEU A 34 -2.91 6.44 11.32
CA LEU A 34 -2.53 6.43 9.91
C LEU A 34 -3.16 7.61 9.16
N THR A 35 -2.55 7.99 8.03
CA THR A 35 -3.25 8.83 7.06
C THR A 35 -4.35 8.02 6.34
N PRO A 36 -5.41 8.66 5.82
CA PRO A 36 -6.43 7.97 5.03
C PRO A 36 -5.86 7.15 3.87
N SER A 37 -4.84 7.68 3.18
CA SER A 37 -4.17 6.99 2.07
C SER A 37 -3.43 5.72 2.54
N GLU A 38 -2.76 5.76 3.70
CA GLU A 38 -2.09 4.60 4.26
C GLU A 38 -3.07 3.54 4.74
N TRP A 39 -4.14 3.97 5.41
CA TRP A 39 -5.19 3.10 5.89
C TRP A 39 -5.90 2.39 4.72
N LEU A 40 -6.32 3.14 3.70
CA LEU A 40 -6.92 2.58 2.48
C LEU A 40 -5.97 1.61 1.76
N ARG A 41 -4.68 1.96 1.67
CA ARG A 41 -3.68 1.05 1.08
C ARG A 41 -3.59 -0.25 1.86
N ASN A 42 -3.56 -0.19 3.19
CA ASN A 42 -3.50 -1.37 4.03
C ASN A 42 -4.77 -2.22 3.88
N LEU A 43 -5.95 -1.59 3.83
CA LEU A 43 -7.23 -2.24 3.58
C LEU A 43 -7.23 -2.99 2.22
N ILE A 44 -6.80 -2.32 1.15
CA ILE A 44 -6.70 -2.92 -0.20
C ILE A 44 -5.73 -4.11 -0.19
N VAL A 45 -4.55 -3.96 0.41
CA VAL A 45 -3.57 -5.06 0.50
C VAL A 45 -4.13 -6.24 1.29
N LYS A 46 -4.79 -5.98 2.43
CA LYS A 46 -5.43 -7.03 3.25
C LYS A 46 -6.47 -7.80 2.44
N GLU A 47 -7.35 -7.10 1.74
CA GLU A 47 -8.42 -7.70 0.95
C GLU A 47 -7.87 -8.51 -0.23
N LEU A 48 -6.93 -7.94 -0.99
CA LEU A 48 -6.34 -8.64 -2.13
C LEU A 48 -5.53 -9.87 -1.70
N LYS A 49 -4.83 -9.81 -0.56
CA LYS A 49 -4.16 -10.99 0.02
C LYS A 49 -5.17 -12.06 0.42
N ALA A 50 -6.27 -11.68 1.09
CA ALA A 50 -7.31 -12.62 1.47
C ALA A 50 -7.93 -13.34 0.27
N ARG A 51 -7.98 -12.68 -0.90
CA ARG A 51 -8.45 -13.24 -2.17
C ARG A 51 -7.40 -13.97 -2.98
N GLY A 52 -6.13 -14.01 -2.54
CA GLY A 52 -5.02 -14.54 -3.33
C GLY A 52 -4.71 -13.74 -4.61
N ALA A 53 -5.22 -12.51 -4.73
CA ALA A 53 -5.10 -11.66 -5.91
C ALA A 53 -3.77 -10.87 -5.95
N LEU A 54 -3.10 -10.71 -4.81
CA LEU A 54 -1.71 -10.26 -4.76
C LEU A 54 -0.78 -11.47 -4.78
N GLN A 55 0.00 -11.62 -5.85
CA GLN A 55 1.11 -12.57 -5.83
C GLN A 55 2.05 -12.21 -4.67
N SER A 56 2.39 -13.19 -3.84
CA SER A 56 3.45 -13.09 -2.85
C SER A 56 4.80 -13.01 -3.58
N VAL A 57 5.09 -11.90 -4.25
CA VAL A 57 6.38 -11.72 -4.90
C VAL A 57 7.35 -11.28 -3.81
N TYR A 58 7.90 -12.27 -3.10
CA TYR A 58 9.19 -12.09 -2.44
C TYR A 58 10.22 -11.89 -3.57
N ARG A 59 10.34 -10.65 -4.06
CA ARG A 59 11.35 -10.29 -5.05
C ARG A 59 12.67 -10.18 -4.29
N PHE A 60 13.53 -11.18 -4.46
CA PHE A 60 14.90 -11.12 -3.93
C PHE A 60 15.53 -9.82 -4.46
N PRO A 61 16.08 -8.95 -3.60
CA PRO A 61 16.68 -7.70 -4.06
C PRO A 61 17.80 -8.03 -5.05
N SER A 62 17.69 -7.53 -6.28
CA SER A 62 18.74 -7.61 -7.27
C SER A 62 19.94 -6.86 -6.72
N ILE A 63 20.97 -7.60 -6.32
CA ILE A 63 22.25 -7.03 -5.95
C ILE A 63 22.86 -6.50 -7.24
N ASP A 64 22.78 -5.19 -7.45
CA ASP A 64 23.51 -4.53 -8.52
C ASP A 64 25.02 -4.79 -8.31
N ARG A 65 25.60 -5.54 -9.23
CA ARG A 65 27.05 -5.84 -9.28
C ARG A 65 27.72 -4.96 -10.33
N SER A 66 27.40 -3.67 -10.44
CA SER A 66 28.24 -2.75 -11.20
C SER A 66 29.29 -2.10 -10.29
N LYS A 67 30.40 -2.82 -10.08
CA LYS A 67 31.72 -2.23 -9.80
C LYS A 67 32.71 -2.87 -10.75
N HIS A 68 33.07 -2.16 -11.82
CA HIS A 68 34.41 -2.19 -12.42
C HIS A 68 34.67 -0.85 -13.09
#